data_AF-A0A527CWS3-F1
#
_entry.id   AF-A0A527CWS3-F1
#
_cell.length_a   1.000
_cell.length_b   1.000
_cell.length_c   1.000
_cell.angle_alpha   90.00
_cell.angle_beta   90.00
_cell.angle_gamma   90.00
#
_symmetry.space_group_name_H-M   'P 1'
#
loop_
_entity.id
_entity.type
_entity.pdbx_description
1 polymer ?
#
loop_
_entity_poly.entity_id
_entity_poly.type
_entity_poly.pdbx_seq_one_letter_code
_entity_poly.pdbx_strand_id
1 'polypeptide(L)'
;QTADPVLQGLVGQIMAETGDSYVINGRFKGGWITRYFGNPQGGFHALQMELADRGYLREPEGKGEPDNWPVPYDAAFAAPMAAKLKKILEAAITWAQS
;
A
#
# COMPACT_ATOMS: atom_id res chain seq x y z
N GLN A 1 -15.61 -6.88 7.44
CA GLN A 1 -14.58 -7.18 6.43
C GLN A 1 -14.84 -6.26 5.25
N THR A 2 -13.85 -5.49 4.78
CA THR A 2 -14.05 -4.40 3.78
C THR A 2 -13.66 -4.80 2.36
N ALA A 3 -12.96 -5.92 2.20
CA ALA A 3 -12.54 -6.49 0.93
C ALA A 3 -12.59 -8.03 1.02
N ASP A 4 -12.59 -8.69 -0.14
CA ASP A 4 -12.55 -10.15 -0.19
C ASP A 4 -11.22 -10.66 0.39
N PRO A 5 -11.23 -11.71 1.24
CA PRO A 5 -9.99 -12.26 1.78
C PRO A 5 -9.04 -12.81 0.71
N VAL A 6 -9.53 -13.24 -0.47
CA VAL A 6 -8.70 -13.65 -1.61
C VAL A 6 -7.87 -12.48 -2.12
N LEU A 7 -8.49 -11.31 -2.31
CA LEU A 7 -7.78 -10.09 -2.72
C LEU A 7 -6.68 -9.73 -1.71
N GLN A 8 -6.99 -9.78 -0.40
CA GLN A 8 -5.99 -9.54 0.65
C GLN A 8 -4.84 -10.56 0.58
N GLY A 9 -5.15 -11.83 0.34
CA GLY A 9 -4.17 -12.91 0.20
C GLY A 9 -3.21 -12.68 -0.97
N LEU A 10 -3.74 -12.27 -2.12
CA LEU A 10 -2.94 -11.92 -3.31
C LEU A 10 -1.94 -10.81 -3.03
N VAL A 11 -2.37 -9.72 -2.37
CA VAL A 11 -1.47 -8.63 -1.98
C VAL A 11 -0.40 -9.13 -1.00
N GLY A 12 -0.79 -9.96 -0.03
CA GLY A 12 0.14 -10.57 0.92
C GLY A 12 1.21 -11.44 0.26
N GLN A 13 0.84 -12.25 -0.74
CA GLN A 13 1.78 -13.06 -1.50
C GLN A 13 2.76 -12.19 -2.29
N ILE A 14 2.26 -11.16 -2.98
CA ILE A 14 3.12 -10.25 -3.75
C ILE A 14 4.16 -9.59 -2.84
N MET A 15 3.76 -9.14 -1.64
CA MET A 15 4.69 -8.58 -0.66
C MET A 15 5.69 -9.60 -0.13
N ALA A 16 5.28 -10.85 0.12
CA ALA A 16 6.20 -11.91 0.53
C ALA A 16 7.30 -12.15 -0.51
N GLU A 17 6.96 -12.09 -1.80
CA GLU A 17 7.89 -12.27 -2.91
C GLU A 17 8.92 -11.12 -3.04
N THR A 18 8.67 -9.94 -2.44
CA THR A 18 9.62 -8.82 -2.51
C THR A 18 10.77 -8.94 -1.51
N GLY A 19 10.58 -9.72 -0.44
CA GLY A 19 11.52 -9.83 0.67
C GLY A 19 11.52 -8.64 1.63
N ASP A 20 10.65 -7.64 1.43
CA ASP A 20 10.50 -6.53 2.35
C ASP A 20 9.73 -6.95 3.62
N SER A 21 9.95 -6.23 4.72
CA SER A 21 9.07 -6.35 5.89
C SER A 21 7.67 -5.83 5.57
N TYR A 22 6.64 -6.61 5.88
CA TYR A 22 5.25 -6.19 5.75
C TYR A 22 4.39 -6.78 6.87
N VAL A 23 3.20 -6.22 7.09
CA VAL A 23 2.21 -6.75 8.03
C VAL A 23 0.80 -6.52 7.48
N ILE A 24 -0.08 -7.51 7.66
CA ILE A 24 -1.49 -7.42 7.28
C ILE A 24 -2.32 -7.20 8.54
N ASN A 25 -3.18 -6.18 8.54
CA ASN A 25 -4.03 -5.82 9.69
C ASN A 25 -3.23 -5.67 11.01
N GLY A 26 -2.07 -5.01 10.94
CA GLY A 26 -1.22 -4.69 12.09
C GLY A 26 -1.82 -3.55 12.93
N ARG A 27 -1.03 -2.49 13.18
CA ARG A 27 -1.51 -1.28 13.89
C ARG A 27 -2.67 -0.60 13.14
N PHE A 28 -2.61 -0.60 11.81
CA PHE A 28 -3.63 -0.02 10.94
C PHE A 28 -4.45 -1.13 10.28
N LYS A 29 -5.78 -1.04 10.39
CA LYS A 29 -6.74 -2.08 9.97
C LYS A 29 -7.88 -1.50 9.10
N GLY A 30 -7.59 -0.43 8.37
CA GLY A 30 -8.60 0.39 7.69
C GLY A 30 -9.16 1.49 8.60
N GLY A 31 -9.42 2.67 8.02
CA GLY A 31 -10.04 3.82 8.66
C GLY A 31 -11.55 3.91 8.42
N TRP A 32 -12.14 5.09 8.64
CA TRP A 32 -13.54 5.35 8.31
C TRP A 32 -13.82 5.13 6.82
N ILE A 33 -12.97 5.67 5.94
CA ILE A 33 -13.10 5.56 4.47
C ILE A 33 -13.18 4.10 4.04
N THR A 34 -12.22 3.27 4.46
CA THR A 34 -12.18 1.84 4.09
C THR A 34 -13.42 1.08 4.56
N ARG A 35 -13.91 1.38 5.78
CA ARG A 35 -15.11 0.73 6.34
C ARG A 35 -16.40 1.20 5.69
N TYR A 36 -16.47 2.48 5.35
CA TYR A 36 -17.65 3.09 4.76
C TYR A 36 -17.87 2.63 3.31
N PHE A 37 -16.81 2.62 2.50
CA PHE A 37 -16.90 2.24 1.09
C PHE A 37 -16.76 0.73 0.83
N GLY A 38 -16.26 -0.04 1.80
CA GLY A 38 -16.16 -1.49 1.69
C GLY A 38 -17.51 -2.16 1.87
N ASN A 39 -18.05 -2.73 0.79
CA ASN A 39 -19.25 -3.57 0.80
C ASN A 39 -19.03 -4.82 -0.10
N PRO A 40 -18.31 -5.85 0.40
CA PRO A 40 -17.99 -7.02 -0.41
C PRO A 40 -19.23 -7.77 -0.94
N GLN A 41 -20.33 -7.78 -0.18
CA GLN A 41 -21.58 -8.41 -0.63
C GLN A 41 -22.23 -7.68 -1.82
N GLY A 42 -21.99 -6.37 -1.92
CA GLY A 42 -22.39 -5.56 -3.07
C GLY A 42 -21.32 -5.43 -4.15
N GLY A 43 -20.24 -6.21 -4.09
CA GLY A 43 -19.13 -6.16 -5.07
C GLY A 43 -18.19 -4.97 -4.93
N PHE A 44 -18.30 -4.17 -3.86
CA PHE A 44 -17.39 -3.05 -3.59
C PHE A 44 -16.34 -3.47 -2.57
N HIS A 45 -15.07 -3.50 -2.99
CA HIS A 45 -13.96 -3.93 -2.13
C HIS A 45 -13.02 -2.75 -1.87
N ALA A 46 -12.79 -2.46 -0.59
CA ALA A 46 -11.91 -1.38 -0.15
C ALA A 46 -10.72 -1.94 0.64
N LEU A 47 -9.52 -1.71 0.10
CA LEU A 47 -8.24 -2.05 0.71
C LEU A 47 -7.51 -0.76 1.09
N GLN A 48 -6.93 -0.73 2.30
CA GLN A 48 -6.01 0.32 2.73
C GLN A 48 -4.59 -0.25 2.70
N MET A 49 -3.67 0.46 2.06
CA MET A 49 -2.24 0.13 2.03
C MET A 49 -1.46 1.30 2.63
N GLU A 50 -0.61 1.00 3.61
CA GLU A 50 0.26 1.97 4.27
C GLU A 50 1.70 1.71 3.84
N LEU A 51 2.40 2.76 3.42
CA LEU A 51 3.79 2.70 3.00
C LEU A 51 4.66 3.42 4.03
N ALA A 52 5.82 2.86 4.33
CA ALA A 52 6.83 3.58 5.10
C ALA A 52 7.60 4.53 4.17
N ASP A 53 7.68 5.81 4.54
CA ASP A 53 8.35 6.87 3.77
C ASP A 53 9.77 6.46 3.36
N ARG A 54 10.57 5.92 4.28
CA ARG A 54 11.91 5.34 4.00
C ARG A 54 12.01 4.43 2.76
N GLY A 55 10.90 3.84 2.31
CA GLY A 55 10.85 2.96 1.15
C GLY A 55 10.74 3.66 -0.20
N TYR A 56 10.43 4.96 -0.23
CA TYR A 56 10.30 5.74 -1.47
C TYR A 56 10.72 7.21 -1.35
N LEU A 57 10.96 7.69 -0.14
CA LEU A 57 11.33 9.06 0.18
C LEU A 57 12.63 9.04 1.00
N ARG A 58 13.61 9.85 0.59
CA ARG A 58 14.86 10.03 1.35
C ARG A 58 14.61 11.01 2.49
N GLU A 59 14.00 10.53 3.57
CA GLU A 59 13.73 11.34 4.76
C GLU A 59 15.02 12.04 5.23
N PRO A 60 14.95 13.32 5.65
CA PRO A 60 16.10 14.03 6.17
C PRO A 60 16.60 13.38 7.45
N GLU A 61 17.88 13.54 7.76
CA GLU A 61 18.42 13.09 9.04
C GLU A 61 17.85 13.96 10.17
N GLY A 62 17.03 13.36 11.03
CA GLY A 62 16.38 14.06 12.14
C GLY A 62 14.95 14.49 11.86
N LYS A 63 14.49 15.54 12.55
CA LYS A 63 13.11 16.04 12.43
C LYS A 63 12.97 16.89 11.17
N GLY A 64 11.86 16.71 10.45
CA GLY A 64 11.48 17.59 9.35
C GLY A 64 11.21 19.02 9.85
N GLU A 65 11.87 19.99 9.25
CA GLU A 65 11.75 21.42 9.48
C GLU A 65 11.52 22.15 8.14
N PRO A 66 11.02 23.40 8.13
CA PRO A 66 10.67 24.09 6.88
C PRO A 66 11.82 24.26 5.85
N ASP A 67 13.07 24.13 6.27
CA ASP A 67 14.26 24.26 5.42
C ASP A 67 14.77 22.93 4.84
N ASN A 68 14.36 21.79 5.40
CA ASN A 68 14.77 20.44 4.95
C ASN A 68 13.61 19.56 4.48
N TRP A 69 12.37 20.06 4.57
CA TRP A 69 11.16 19.35 4.21
C TRP A 69 10.18 20.21 3.37
N PRO A 70 9.51 19.64 2.35
CA PRO A 70 9.65 18.27 1.86
C PRO A 70 10.96 18.08 1.11
N VAL A 71 11.52 16.88 1.21
CA VAL A 71 12.68 16.51 0.40
C VAL A 71 12.27 16.42 -1.07
N PRO A 72 13.17 16.76 -2.03
CA PRO A 72 12.89 16.59 -3.44
C PRO A 72 12.54 15.13 -3.77
N TYR A 73 11.55 14.93 -4.64
CA TYR A 73 11.18 13.59 -5.09
C TYR A 73 12.28 12.99 -5.97
N ASP A 74 12.89 11.91 -5.51
CA ASP A 74 13.88 11.12 -6.25
C ASP A 74 13.17 9.96 -6.95
N ALA A 75 12.86 10.14 -8.24
CA ALA A 75 12.14 9.15 -9.02
C ALA A 75 12.87 7.80 -9.13
N ALA A 76 14.21 7.80 -9.13
CA ALA A 76 14.99 6.58 -9.21
C ALA A 76 14.93 5.81 -7.88
N PHE A 77 14.98 6.51 -6.75
CA PHE A 77 14.84 5.91 -5.43
C PHE A 77 13.42 5.37 -5.19
N ALA A 78 12.38 6.07 -5.66
CA ALA A 78 10.99 5.64 -5.53
C ALA A 78 10.58 4.51 -6.50
N ALA A 79 11.31 4.32 -7.61
CA ALA A 79 10.95 3.39 -8.67
C ALA A 79 10.70 1.94 -8.20
N PRO A 80 11.51 1.35 -7.29
CA PRO A 80 11.25 0.00 -6.79
C PRO A 80 9.92 -0.11 -6.03
N MET A 81 9.56 0.90 -5.23
CA MET A 81 8.28 0.93 -4.52
C MET A 81 7.10 1.07 -5.50
N ALA A 82 7.24 1.96 -6.48
CA ALA A 82 6.22 2.14 -7.51
C ALA A 82 6.00 0.85 -8.33
N ALA A 83 7.07 0.10 -8.66
CA ALA A 83 6.97 -1.17 -9.36
C ALA A 83 6.21 -2.24 -8.54
N LYS A 84 6.47 -2.32 -7.22
CA LYS A 84 5.73 -3.21 -6.31
C LYS A 84 4.26 -2.87 -6.23
N LEU A 85 3.93 -1.59 -6.04
CA LEU A 85 2.55 -1.10 -6.04
C LEU A 85 1.84 -1.38 -7.36
N LYS A 86 2.53 -1.17 -8.50
CA LYS A 86 1.99 -1.47 -9.82
C LYS A 86 1.61 -2.96 -9.93
N LYS A 87 2.50 -3.88 -9.54
CA LYS A 87 2.21 -5.33 -9.53
C LYS A 87 0.99 -5.65 -8.65
N ILE A 88 0.86 -5.03 -7.48
CA ILE A 88 -0.29 -5.19 -6.59
C ILE A 88 -1.59 -4.72 -7.26
N LEU A 89 -1.58 -3.53 -7.86
CA LEU A 89 -2.77 -2.95 -8.50
C LEU A 89 -3.18 -3.75 -9.75
N GLU A 90 -2.22 -4.19 -10.57
CA GLU A 90 -2.48 -5.06 -11.72
C GLU A 90 -3.12 -6.38 -11.28
N ALA A 91 -2.58 -7.03 -10.24
CA ALA A 91 -3.17 -8.25 -9.69
C ALA A 91 -4.59 -8.03 -9.13
N ALA A 92 -4.82 -6.90 -8.46
CA ALA A 92 -6.15 -6.53 -7.95
C ALA A 92 -7.16 -6.30 -9.09
N ILE A 93 -6.73 -5.66 -10.18
CA ILE A 93 -7.57 -5.45 -11.37
C ILE A 93 -7.90 -6.79 -12.03
N THR A 94 -6.92 -7.67 -12.22
CA THR A 94 -7.15 -9.01 -12.78
C THR A 94 -8.13 -9.82 -11.91
N TRP A 95 -7.96 -9.78 -10.58
CA TRP A 95 -8.88 -10.42 -9.65
C TRP A 95 -10.30 -9.83 -9.73
N ALA A 96 -10.45 -8.52 -9.90
CA ALA A 96 -11.77 -7.89 -10.03
C ALA A 96 -12.46 -8.21 -11.37
N GLN A 97 -11.73 -8.71 -12.36
CA GLN A 97 -12.23 -9.06 -13.69
C GLN A 97 -12.54 -10.56 -13.87
N SER A 98 -12.17 -11.40 -12.89
CA SER A 98 -12.46 -12.84 -12.90
C SER A 98 -13.83 -13.15 -12.33
#